data_AF-A0A3D8M4S2-F1
#
_entry.id   AF-A0A3D8M4S2-F1
#
_cell.length_a   1.000
_cell.length_b   1.000
_cell.length_c   1.000
_cell.angle_alpha   90.00
_cell.angle_beta   90.00
_cell.angle_gamma   90.00
#
_symmetry.space_group_name_H-M   'P 1'
#
loop_
_entity.id
_entity.type
_entity.pdbx_description
1 polymer ?
#
loop_
_entity_poly.entity_id
_entity_poly.type
_entity_poly.pdbx_seq_one_letter_code
_entity_poly.pdbx_strand_id
1 'polypeptide(L)' 'MGYDVDIYLSGSTKVFTKIWYGELSLTKAIADDKLKVVGEATYRQTLQEWFGISSFTTEAPRFVAPDYRHP' A
#
# COMPACT_ATOMS: atom_id res chain seq x y z
N MET A 1 5.78 -26.48 -0.26
CA MET A 1 4.68 -26.22 -1.19
C MET A 1 4.68 -24.73 -1.47
N GLY A 2 5.00 -24.31 -2.69
CA GLY A 2 4.98 -22.90 -3.08
C GLY A 2 3.56 -22.52 -3.49
N TYR A 3 3.09 -21.36 -3.04
CA TYR A 3 1.86 -20.78 -3.56
C TYR A 3 2.10 -20.33 -5.00
N ASP A 4 1.11 -20.51 -5.86
CA ASP A 4 1.14 -19.88 -7.18
C ASP A 4 0.93 -18.38 -6.94
N VAL A 5 1.96 -17.59 -7.20
CA VAL A 5 1.97 -16.14 -6.93
C VAL A 5 1.96 -15.43 -8.26
N ASP A 6 0.78 -14.94 -8.66
CA ASP A 6 0.58 -14.19 -9.90
C ASP A 6 1.33 -12.86 -9.92
N ILE A 7 1.49 -12.25 -8.74
CA ILE A 7 2.17 -10.97 -8.57
C ILE A 7 2.86 -10.84 -7.20
N TYR A 8 4.08 -10.34 -7.23
CA TYR A 8 4.91 -10.05 -6.07
C TYR A 8 5.14 -8.54 -5.96
N LEU A 9 4.75 -7.98 -4.82
CA LEU A 9 4.92 -6.57 -4.48
C LEU A 9 5.99 -6.45 -3.39
N SER A 10 6.98 -5.59 -3.59
CA SER A 10 7.99 -5.29 -2.57
C SER A 10 8.21 -3.79 -2.40
N GLY A 11 8.18 -3.35 -1.14
CA GLY A 11 8.35 -1.96 -0.75
C GLY A 11 8.35 -1.86 0.78
N SER A 12 8.57 -0.66 1.31
CA SER A 12 8.45 -0.44 2.76
C SER A 12 6.99 -0.41 3.20
N THR A 13 6.69 -0.85 4.42
CA THR A 13 5.35 -0.73 5.02
C THR A 13 4.81 0.70 4.93
N LYS A 14 5.68 1.70 5.12
CA LYS A 14 5.34 3.12 4.99
C LYS A 14 4.83 3.47 3.59
N VAL A 15 5.42 2.92 2.53
CA VAL A 15 4.96 3.15 1.15
C VAL A 15 3.59 2.51 0.95
N PHE A 16 3.41 1.26 1.38
CA PHE A 16 2.12 0.58 1.31
C PHE A 16 1.03 1.34 2.07
N THR A 17 1.31 1.79 3.28
CA THR A 17 0.36 2.59 4.09
C THR A 17 -0.03 3.89 3.39
N LYS A 18 0.94 4.62 2.83
CA LYS A 18 0.64 5.86 2.10
C LYS A 18 -0.21 5.63 0.85
N ILE A 19 0.03 4.52 0.13
CA ILE A 19 -0.81 4.15 -1.01
C ILE A 19 -2.22 3.79 -0.52
N TRP A 20 -2.32 3.01 0.55
CA TRP A 20 -3.60 2.58 1.11
C TRP A 20 -4.44 3.75 1.64
N TYR A 21 -3.82 4.82 2.16
CA TYR A 21 -4.50 6.05 2.55
C TYR A 21 -4.74 7.04 1.40
N GLY A 22 -4.30 6.73 0.18
CA GLY A 22 -4.41 7.65 -0.96
C GLY A 22 -3.44 8.84 -0.92
N GLU A 23 -2.52 8.89 0.05
CA GLU A 23 -1.48 9.93 0.15
C GLU A 23 -0.39 9.78 -0.93
N LEU A 24 -0.23 8.58 -1.47
CA LEU A 24 0.72 8.28 -2.54
C LEU A 24 0.04 7.47 -3.63
N SER A 25 0.07 7.97 -4.87
CA SER A 25 -0.38 7.16 -6.01
C SER A 25 0.47 5.91 -6.17
N LEU A 26 -0.19 4.77 -6.41
CA LEU A 26 0.45 3.50 -6.75
C LEU A 26 1.39 3.63 -7.95
N THR A 27 0.92 4.24 -9.05
CA THR A 27 1.72 4.42 -10.27
C THR A 27 2.92 5.31 -10.03
N LYS A 28 2.78 6.34 -9.20
CA LYS A 28 3.89 7.20 -8.77
C LYS A 28 4.89 6.44 -7.90
N ALA A 29 4.43 5.59 -6.98
CA ALA A 29 5.32 4.78 -6.16
C ALA A 29 6.16 3.79 -7.00
N ILE A 30 5.58 3.25 -8.07
CA ILE A 30 6.29 2.39 -9.03
C ILE A 30 7.30 3.20 -9.84
N ALA A 31 6.89 4.33 -10.41
CA ALA A 31 7.75 5.19 -11.21
C ALA A 31 8.95 5.75 -10.41
N ASP A 32 8.77 6.03 -9.12
CA ASP A 32 9.81 6.51 -8.20
C ASP A 32 10.69 5.37 -7.62
N ASP A 33 10.55 4.12 -8.08
CA ASP A 33 11.21 2.90 -7.55
C ASP A 33 10.98 2.66 -6.03
N LYS A 34 9.92 3.25 -5.46
CA LYS A 34 9.53 3.06 -4.05
C LYS A 34 8.73 1.78 -3.84
N LEU A 35 8.11 1.26 -4.89
CA LEU A 35 7.37 0.01 -4.93
C LEU A 35 7.78 -0.77 -6.18
N LYS A 36 8.31 -1.98 -5.99
CA LYS A 36 8.61 -2.90 -7.08
C LYS A 36 7.48 -3.90 -7.24
N VAL A 37 7.14 -4.17 -8.49
CA VAL A 37 6.05 -5.06 -8.89
C VAL A 37 6.60 -6.05 -9.91
N VAL A 38 6.55 -7.33 -9.57
CA VAL A 38 6.98 -8.43 -10.44
C VAL A 38 5.79 -9.36 -10.64
N GLY A 39 5.52 -9.76 -11.87
CA GLY A 39 4.36 -10.60 -12.23
C GLY A 39 4.02 -10.42 -13.70
N GLU A 40 3.04 -11.17 -14.21
CA GLU A 40 2.62 -11.02 -15.60
C GLU A 40 2.02 -9.65 -15.90
N ALA A 41 2.16 -9.21 -17.14
CA ALA A 41 1.68 -7.90 -17.59
C ALA A 41 0.20 -7.69 -17.30
N THR A 42 -0.64 -8.73 -17.50
CA THR A 42 -2.08 -8.69 -17.24
C THR A 42 -2.39 -8.29 -15.79
N TYR A 43 -1.72 -8.90 -14.80
CA TYR A 43 -1.93 -8.59 -13.38
C TYR A 43 -1.33 -7.25 -12.97
N ARG A 44 -0.22 -6.84 -13.60
CA ARG A 44 0.39 -5.52 -13.37
C ARG A 44 -0.50 -4.38 -13.87
N GLN A 45 -1.20 -4.58 -14.99
CA GLN A 45 -2.08 -3.58 -15.59
C GLN A 45 -3.37 -3.39 -14.79
N THR A 46 -3.92 -4.48 -14.23
CA THR A 46 -5.13 -4.43 -13.40
C THR A 46 -4.83 -4.11 -11.93
N LEU A 47 -3.55 -4.02 -11.54
CA LEU A 47 -3.13 -3.79 -10.14
C LEU A 47 -3.86 -2.62 -9.48
N GLN A 48 -4.07 -1.52 -10.20
CA GLN A 48 -4.74 -0.34 -9.64
C GLN A 48 -6.23 -0.57 -9.33
N GLU A 49 -6.87 -1.53 -9.98
CA GLU A 49 -8.30 -1.82 -9.81
C GLU A 49 -8.57 -2.59 -8.51
N TRP A 50 -7.65 -3.48 -8.13
CA TRP A 50 -7.81 -4.35 -6.96
C TRP A 50 -6.89 -3.98 -5.80
N PHE A 51 -5.76 -3.30 -6.04
CA PHE A 51 -4.92 -2.69 -5.00
C PHE A 51 -5.52 -1.33 -4.60
N GLY A 52 -6.72 -1.40 -4.03
CA GLY A 52 -7.58 -0.26 -3.73
C GLY A 52 -7.10 0.59 -2.55
N ILE A 53 -7.47 1.87 -2.62
CA ILE A 53 -7.39 2.81 -1.50
C ILE A 53 -8.45 2.40 -0.47
N SER A 54 -8.11 2.48 0.83
CA SER A 54 -9.02 2.14 1.93
C SER A 54 -10.32 2.94 1.84
N SER A 55 -11.45 2.30 2.11
CA SER A 55 -12.75 3.00 2.23
C SER A 55 -12.81 3.98 3.41
N PHE A 56 -11.80 3.96 4.29
CA PHE A 56 -11.66 4.81 5.47
C PHE A 56 -10.90 6.12 5.20
N THR A 57 -10.56 6.46 3.96
CA THR A 57 -9.76 7.66 3.64
C THR A 57 -10.51 8.99 3.72
N THR A 58 -11.80 8.99 4.07
CA THR A 58 -12.57 10.22 4.27
C THR A 58 -12.38 10.84 5.66
N GLU A 59 -11.84 10.10 6.64
CA GLU A 59 -11.45 10.64 7.94
C GLU A 59 -10.09 10.07 8.35
N ALA A 60 -9.05 10.90 8.31
CA ALA A 60 -7.73 10.53 8.80
C ALA A 60 -7.85 9.98 10.23
N PRO A 61 -7.47 8.72 10.51
CA PRO A 61 -7.45 8.23 11.88
C PRO A 61 -6.43 9.08 12.65
N ARG A 62 -6.91 9.95 13.54
CA ARG A 62 -6.04 10.56 14.54
C ARG A 62 -5.51 9.44 15.40
N PHE A 63 -4.24 9.11 15.21
CA PHE A 63 -3.52 8.31 16.18
C PHE A 63 -3.45 9.13 17.48
N VAL A 64 -4.34 8.83 18.42
CA VAL A 64 -4.24 9.31 19.80
C VAL A 64 -3.38 8.28 20.51
N ALA A 65 -2.11 8.63 20.77
CA ALA A 65 -1.25 7.82 21.62
C ALA A 65 -1.93 7.65 23.00
N PRO A 66 -1.87 6.47 23.64
CA PRO A 66 -2.40 6.31 24.99
C PRO A 66 -1.70 7.31 25.93
N ASP A 67 -2.49 8.04 26.73
CA ASP A 67 -1.99 8.94 27.78
C ASP A 67 -1.28 8.08 28.83
N TYR A 68 0.04 7.93 28.68
CA TYR A 68 0.88 7.35 29.72
C TYR A 68 1.03 8.38 30.84
N ARG A 69 0.01 8.47 31.68
CA ARG A 69 0.07 9.24 32.91
C ARG A 69 0.49 8.32 34.05
N HIS A 70 1.75 8.45 34.46
CA HIS A 70 2.27 8.17 35.80
C HIS A 70 3.45 9.12 36.03
N PRO A 71 3.72 9.59 37.27
CA PRO A 71 3.34 9.02 38.57
C PRO A 71 2.01 9.51 39.14
#